data_AF-D7VKI3-F1
#
_entry.id   AF-D7VKI3-F1
#
_cell.length_a   1.000
_cell.length_b   1.000
_cell.length_c   1.000
_cell.angle_alpha   90.00
_cell.angle_beta   90.00
_cell.angle_gamma   90.00
#
_symmetry.space_group_name_H-M   'P 1'
#
loop_
_entity.id
_entity.type
_entity.pdbx_description
1 polymer ?
#
loop_
_entity_poly.entity_id
_entity_poly.type
_entity_poly.pdbx_seq_one_letter_code
_entity_poly.pdbx_strand_id
1 'polypeptide(L)'
;MESQPIRIEQVVAPRTWNIRQRILYPDGSLRDVQIDEDFEGTHFAAYLDNEIIGVISVFRDGELFQFRKFAVLEDYQQKGTGS
;
A
#
# COMPACT_ATOMS: atom_id res chain seq x y z
N MET A 1 20.05 -12.41 14.54
CA MET A 1 18.62 -12.66 14.39
C MET A 1 18.33 -12.40 12.91
N GLU A 2 18.08 -13.44 12.13
CA GLU A 2 17.79 -13.26 10.70
C GLU A 2 16.47 -12.49 10.56
N SER A 3 16.51 -11.34 9.88
CA SER A 3 15.30 -10.62 9.50
C SER A 3 14.51 -11.47 8.52
N GLN A 4 13.23 -11.73 8.80
CA GLN A 4 12.36 -12.42 7.86
C GLN A 4 12.32 -11.67 6.52
N PRO A 5 12.20 -12.37 5.39
CA PRO A 5 12.09 -11.72 4.09
C PRO A 5 10.78 -10.93 3.97
N ILE A 6 10.80 -9.86 3.17
CA ILE A 6 9.57 -9.14 2.82
C ILE A 6 8.65 -10.08 2.03
N ARG A 7 7.38 -10.15 2.43
CA ARG A 7 6.34 -10.91 1.73
C ARG A 7 5.33 -9.95 1.09
N ILE A 8 4.98 -10.17 -0.16
CA ILE A 8 3.93 -9.41 -0.85
C ILE A 8 2.66 -10.23 -0.87
N GLU A 9 1.57 -9.67 -0.38
CA GLU A 9 0.26 -10.34 -0.37
C GLU A 9 -0.81 -9.42 -0.97
N GLN A 10 -1.75 -10.01 -1.70
CA GLN A 10 -2.95 -9.31 -2.12
C GLN A 10 -3.87 -9.10 -0.90
N VAL A 11 -4.40 -7.90 -0.75
CA VAL A 11 -5.25 -7.52 0.38
C VAL A 11 -6.51 -6.78 -0.07
N VAL A 12 -7.50 -6.71 0.82
CA VAL A 12 -8.67 -5.84 0.62
C VAL A 12 -8.30 -4.37 0.85
N ALA A 13 -8.98 -3.44 0.17
CA ALA A 13 -8.70 -2.00 0.25
C ALA A 13 -8.53 -1.45 1.68
N PRO A 14 -9.38 -1.81 2.68
CA PRO A 14 -9.23 -1.33 4.06
C PRO A 14 -7.87 -1.59 4.71
N ARG A 15 -7.16 -2.65 4.29
CA ARG A 15 -5.81 -2.96 4.80
C ARG A 15 -4.77 -1.93 4.37
N THR A 16 -5.06 -1.13 3.35
CA THR A 16 -4.13 -0.13 2.81
C THR A 16 -4.28 1.25 3.43
N TRP A 17 -5.47 1.58 3.95
CA TRP A 17 -5.84 2.95 4.27
C TRP A 17 -4.97 3.59 5.36
N ASN A 18 -4.59 2.83 6.39
CA ASN A 18 -3.72 3.36 7.46
C ASN A 18 -2.36 3.79 6.93
N ILE A 19 -1.72 2.99 6.05
CA ILE A 19 -0.41 3.34 5.47
C ILE A 19 -0.56 4.50 4.47
N ARG A 20 -1.63 4.50 3.66
CA ARG A 20 -1.92 5.63 2.77
C ARG A 20 -2.08 6.94 3.54
N GLN A 21 -2.83 6.93 4.64
CA GLN A 21 -3.04 8.13 5.47
C GLN A 21 -1.71 8.58 6.06
N ARG A 22 -1.01 7.69 6.76
CA ARG A 22 0.25 8.03 7.44
C ARG A 22 1.31 8.62 6.52
N ILE A 23 1.39 8.17 5.27
CA ILE A 23 2.47 8.53 4.35
C ILE A 23 2.06 9.58 3.32
N LEU A 24 0.85 9.52 2.78
CA LEU A 24 0.41 10.42 1.71
C LEU A 24 -0.38 11.63 2.24
N TYR A 25 -1.04 11.49 3.40
CA TYR A 25 -1.88 12.54 4.01
C TYR A 25 -1.71 12.52 5.55
N PRO A 26 -0.50 12.81 6.07
CA PRO A 26 -0.19 12.64 7.50
C PRO A 26 -1.11 13.46 8.43
N ASP A 27 -1.53 14.64 7.97
CA ASP A 27 -2.45 15.53 8.68
C ASP A 27 -3.94 15.29 8.31
N GLY A 28 -4.20 14.31 7.43
CA GLY A 28 -5.54 13.97 6.94
C GLY A 28 -6.18 12.81 7.70
N SER A 29 -7.42 12.50 7.34
CA SER A 29 -8.21 11.41 7.90
C SER A 29 -8.19 10.16 6.99
N LEU A 30 -8.73 9.05 7.50
CA LEU A 30 -8.93 7.85 6.66
C LEU A 30 -9.88 8.08 5.48
N ARG A 31 -10.76 9.09 5.54
CA ARG A 31 -11.67 9.41 4.43
C ARG A 31 -10.91 10.04 3.26
N ASP A 32 -9.86 10.81 3.53
CA ASP A 32 -9.08 11.51 2.50
C ASP A 32 -8.24 10.56 1.63
N VAL A 33 -8.04 9.32 2.09
CA VAL A 33 -7.28 8.28 1.39
C VAL A 33 -8.11 7.18 0.77
N GLN A 34 -9.40 7.12 1.13
CA GLN A 34 -10.39 6.31 0.45
C GLN A 34 -10.72 6.97 -0.89
N ILE A 35 -10.97 6.14 -1.89
CA ILE A 35 -11.43 6.56 -3.22
C ILE A 35 -12.57 5.67 -3.64
N ASP A 36 -13.48 6.19 -4.47
CA ASP A 36 -14.68 5.45 -4.90
C ASP A 36 -14.31 4.13 -5.61
N GLU A 37 -13.18 4.12 -6.34
CA GLU A 37 -12.73 2.94 -7.08
C GLU A 37 -12.06 1.87 -6.20
N ASP A 38 -11.85 2.10 -4.89
CA ASP A 38 -11.11 1.15 -4.03
C ASP A 38 -11.71 -0.26 -4.04
N PHE A 39 -13.01 -0.44 -4.29
CA PHE A 39 -13.62 -1.77 -4.33
C PHE A 39 -13.47 -2.49 -5.68
N GLU A 40 -13.02 -1.78 -6.71
CA GLU A 40 -12.73 -2.31 -8.05
C GLU A 40 -11.23 -2.54 -8.28
N GLY A 41 -10.38 -2.01 -7.38
CA GLY A 41 -8.94 -2.13 -7.44
C GLY A 41 -8.41 -3.48 -6.95
N THR A 42 -7.22 -3.82 -7.43
CA THR A 42 -6.38 -4.88 -6.83
C THR A 42 -5.34 -4.23 -5.94
N HIS A 43 -5.27 -4.64 -4.68
CA HIS A 43 -4.37 -4.03 -3.70
C HIS A 43 -3.34 -5.02 -3.20
N PHE A 44 -2.13 -4.53 -2.97
CA PHE A 44 -1.05 -5.33 -2.41
C PHE A 44 -0.47 -4.64 -1.17
N ALA A 45 -0.04 -5.46 -0.22
CA ALA A 45 0.69 -5.06 0.97
C ALA A 45 2.03 -5.79 1.03
N ALA A 46 3.08 -5.04 1.32
CA ALA A 46 4.38 -5.57 1.71
C ALA A 46 4.40 -5.78 3.22
N TYR A 47 4.67 -7.01 3.63
CA TYR A 47 4.80 -7.41 5.02
C TYR A 47 6.26 -7.65 5.38
N LEU A 48 6.66 -7.14 6.53
CA LEU A 48 7.84 -7.59 7.24
C LEU A 48 7.37 -8.12 8.60
N ASP A 49 7.71 -9.37 8.92
CA ASP A 49 7.13 -10.11 10.03
C ASP A 49 5.58 -10.13 9.94
N ASN A 50 4.90 -9.44 10.85
CA ASN A 50 3.43 -9.35 10.91
C ASN A 50 2.92 -7.92 10.65
N GLU A 51 3.78 -7.02 10.19
CA GLU A 51 3.46 -5.61 9.98
C GLU A 51 3.42 -5.24 8.50
N ILE A 52 2.41 -4.46 8.11
CA ILE A 52 2.35 -3.86 6.77
C ILE A 52 3.32 -2.68 6.74
N ILE A 53 4.37 -2.79 5.94
CA ILE A 53 5.39 -1.74 5.79
C ILE A 53 5.25 -0.94 4.49
N GLY A 54 4.45 -1.41 3.54
CA GLY A 54 4.18 -0.71 2.29
C GLY A 54 2.94 -1.23 1.59
N VAL A 55 2.34 -0.41 0.73
CA VAL A 55 1.11 -0.72 0.00
C VAL A 55 1.15 -0.12 -1.40
N ILE A 56 0.47 -0.77 -2.33
CA ILE A 56 0.19 -0.24 -3.66
C ILE A 56 -1.19 -0.69 -4.12
N SER A 57 -1.81 0.06 -5.01
CA SER A 57 -3.10 -0.30 -5.60
C SER A 57 -3.05 -0.17 -7.11
N VAL A 58 -3.67 -1.12 -7.79
CA VAL A 58 -3.67 -1.25 -9.24
C VAL A 58 -5.11 -1.22 -9.72
N PHE A 59 -5.40 -0.34 -10.66
CA PHE A 59 -6.73 -0.15 -11.24
C PHE A 59 -6.63 -0.41 -12.73
N ARG A 60 -7.62 -1.12 -13.28
CA ARG A 60 -7.70 -1.39 -14.72
C ARG A 60 -8.55 -0.31 -15.39
N ASP A 61 -8.05 0.26 -16.48
CA ASP A 61 -8.80 1.15 -17.36
C ASP A 61 -8.66 0.64 -18.80
N GLY A 62 -9.66 -0.11 -19.26
CA GLY A 62 -9.62 -0.84 -20.53
C GLY A 62 -8.46 -1.85 -20.57
N GLU A 63 -7.48 -1.61 -21.45
CA GLU A 63 -6.27 -2.45 -21.58
C GLU A 63 -5.07 -1.89 -20.79
N LEU A 64 -5.24 -0.75 -20.12
CA LEU A 64 -4.20 -0.12 -19.31
C LEU A 64 -4.38 -0.47 -17.83
N PHE A 65 -3.25 -0.50 -17.11
CA PHE A 65 -3.24 -0.61 -15.65
C PHE A 65 -2.56 0.61 -15.06
N GLN A 66 -3.20 1.22 -14.06
CA GLN A 66 -2.70 2.38 -13.36
C GLN A 66 -2.33 2.00 -11.92
N PHE A 67 -1.10 2.31 -11.53
CA PHE A 67 -0.69 2.31 -10.13
C PHE A 67 -1.17 3.59 -9.44
N ARG A 68 -1.82 3.45 -8.28
CA ARG A 68 -2.20 4.57 -7.41
C ARG A 68 -1.90 4.23 -5.95
N LYS A 69 -1.82 5.28 -5.14
CA LYS A 69 -1.69 5.20 -3.68
C LYS A 69 -0.52 4.32 -3.20
N PHE A 70 0.61 4.39 -3.92
CA PHE A 70 1.85 3.73 -3.50
C PHE A 70 2.44 4.46 -2.28
N ALA A 71 2.68 3.72 -1.21
CA ALA A 71 3.19 4.26 0.04
C ALA A 71 4.03 3.21 0.77
N VAL A 72 5.17 3.62 1.33
CA VAL A 72 6.04 2.80 2.16
C VAL A 72 6.35 3.59 3.42
N LEU A 73 6.30 2.94 4.59
CA LEU A 73 6.69 3.54 5.86
C LEU A 73 8.12 4.11 5.77
N GLU A 74 8.34 5.29 6.35
CA GLU A 74 9.61 6.05 6.21
C GLU A 74 10.84 5.21 6.58
N ASP A 75 10.76 4.44 7.67
CA ASP A 75 11.84 3.55 8.13
C ASP A 75 12.19 2.43 7.14
N TYR A 76 11.34 2.17 6.14
CA TYR A 76 11.48 1.10 5.15
C TYR A 76 11.64 1.62 3.71
N GLN A 77 11.74 2.93 3.52
CA GLN A 77 12.05 3.53 2.23
C GLN A 77 13.53 3.37 1.88
N GLN A 78 13.87 3.44 0.58
CA GLN A 78 15.23 3.29 0.04
C GLN A 78 15.91 1.93 0.37
N LYS A 79 15.13 0.93 0.80
CA LYS A 79 15.58 -0.44 1.12
C LYS A 79 15.08 -1.51 0.14
N GLY A 80 14.59 -1.09 -1.03
CA GLY A 80 14.08 -2.00 -2.07
C GLY A 80 12.65 -2.49 -1.87
N THR A 81 11.91 -1.99 -0.87
CA THR A 81 10.53 -2.43 -0.54
C THR A 81 9.53 -2.32 -1.71
N GLY A 82 9.74 -1.37 -2.62
CA GLY A 82 8.88 -1.19 -3.81
C GLY A 82 9.60 -1.36 -5.14
N SER A 83 10.74 -2.04 -5.14
CA SER A 83 11.54 -2.33 -6.34
C SER A 83 11.12 -3.61 -7.06
#